data_AF-A0A7Y0SDT0-F1
#
_entry.id   AF-A0A7Y0SDT0-F1
#
_cell.length_a   1.000
_cell.length_b   1.000
_cell.length_c   1.000
_cell.angle_alpha   90.00
_cell.angle_beta   90.00
_cell.angle_gamma   90.00
#
_symmetry.space_group_name_H-M   'P 1'
#
loop_
_entity.id
_entity.type
_entity.pdbx_description
1 polymer ?
#
loop_
_entity_poly.entity_id
_entity_poly.type
_entity_poly.pdbx_seq_one_letter_code
_entity_poly.pdbx_strand_id
1 'polypeptide(L)'
;MYRNKNNALEYCDKEEGWMAISSELSVVARVRAQDKKSAYGACIEFVNMDLVPVRLVVPANRILGSASNVLREELFDRGFWLEDEKYNWSLVLRYLRQEIKQAPTGISAFNTGWHDDVFVTTETSFGVSEEPYFYAGAIVDSNFQVKGSLDHWQQEIGCLLSGNPTLIFSVGVALAAPLLAPSGGESSVFHLMGSSSQGKSGAIFVGSSVYGSHSYKKTWYSTNNGIESVSVNYNDVMLPLDEIGMARSENLDTAAYQIVNGDGKLRSLITGALGKQAKWRTLVLSTGEVGLIDLLEEIGKKPAAGQLVRIVEIPLTEKYGCFSSIHRFNDSHEFAKHLEEATKKHYGSLFPAWMCLIVKQPDLELLLRSETDRLMQRWKESCMSAQVLRVLHRFCLVAVALSLASRHKLVPWSEEESLFSVYSIFQRWIAARGHTQNHEEFEVLLALKRALAKWEKQLSEISSGRSSNTGYFRRDGDEIQWLIHKNVFIRDLQLRKQYISQLTPLVQRRWFESNEGARGTLRVKVNGKLERFFAFTPAQIIQELEELTADA
;
A
#
# COMPACT_ATOMS: atom_id res chain seq x y z
N MET A 1 -46.38 11.44 21.24
CA MET A 1 -45.42 10.44 21.78
C MET A 1 -44.98 9.55 20.62
N TYR A 2 -43.83 8.89 20.72
CA TYR A 2 -43.34 7.98 19.67
C TYR A 2 -43.13 6.58 20.25
N ARG A 3 -43.27 5.54 19.42
CA ARG A 3 -42.87 4.16 19.75
C ARG A 3 -42.58 3.38 18.48
N ASN A 4 -41.69 2.38 18.56
CA ASN A 4 -41.54 1.37 17.52
C ASN A 4 -42.47 0.18 17.83
N LYS A 5 -43.28 -0.23 16.86
CA LYS A 5 -44.20 -1.37 16.98
C LYS A 5 -44.45 -1.98 15.61
N ASN A 6 -44.42 -3.32 15.51
CA ASN A 6 -44.69 -4.05 14.27
C ASN A 6 -43.87 -3.55 13.05
N ASN A 7 -42.56 -3.31 13.24
CA ASN A 7 -41.64 -2.77 12.22
C ASN A 7 -41.99 -1.35 11.70
N ALA A 8 -42.82 -0.61 12.43
CA ALA A 8 -43.17 0.78 12.12
C ALA A 8 -42.81 1.72 13.27
N LEU A 9 -42.42 2.94 12.92
CA LEU A 9 -42.40 4.06 13.85
C LEU A 9 -43.83 4.63 13.91
N GLU A 10 -44.41 4.64 15.11
CA GLU A 10 -45.74 5.18 15.36
C GLU A 10 -45.66 6.50 16.13
N TYR A 11 -46.56 7.43 15.80
CA TYR A 11 -46.80 8.66 16.51
C TYR A 11 -48.19 8.63 17.15
N CYS A 12 -48.29 9.03 18.42
CA CYS A 12 -49.57 9.24 19.08
C CYS A 12 -50.06 10.66 18.81
N ASP A 13 -51.03 10.77 17.91
CA ASP A 13 -51.84 11.97 17.73
C ASP A 13 -52.87 12.11 18.86
N LYS A 14 -53.31 13.34 19.13
CA LYS A 14 -54.26 13.62 20.21
C LYS A 14 -55.69 13.20 19.87
N GLU A 15 -56.06 13.23 18.59
CA GLU A 15 -57.41 12.94 18.12
C GLU A 15 -57.52 11.53 17.55
N GLU A 16 -56.52 11.08 16.78
CA GLU A 16 -56.56 9.79 16.08
C GLU A 16 -55.87 8.65 16.83
N GLY A 17 -55.18 8.95 17.93
CA GLY A 17 -54.43 7.95 18.69
C GLY A 17 -53.13 7.54 17.99
N TRP A 18 -52.75 6.26 18.08
CA TRP A 18 -51.48 5.78 17.53
C TRP A 18 -51.59 5.50 16.02
N MET A 19 -50.77 6.19 15.23
CA MET A 19 -50.67 6.04 13.78
C MET A 19 -49.24 5.70 13.36
N ALA A 20 -49.09 4.79 12.40
CA ALA A 20 -47.81 4.55 11.75
C ALA A 20 -47.43 5.75 10.88
N ILE A 21 -46.18 6.19 10.95
CA ILE A 21 -45.68 7.32 10.14
C ILE A 21 -44.55 6.91 9.19
N SER A 22 -43.81 5.85 9.50
CA SER A 22 -42.71 5.33 8.69
C SER A 22 -42.33 3.90 9.07
N SER A 23 -41.38 3.32 8.35
CA SER A 23 -40.57 2.20 8.83
C SER A 23 -40.06 2.46 10.25
N GLU A 24 -39.86 1.39 11.01
CA GLU A 24 -39.15 1.43 12.29
C GLU A 24 -37.83 2.18 12.14
N LEU A 25 -37.59 3.12 13.06
CA LEU A 25 -36.43 3.99 13.08
C LEU A 25 -35.99 4.15 14.52
N SER A 26 -34.67 4.10 14.74
CA SER A 26 -34.07 4.29 16.05
C SER A 26 -32.81 5.14 15.95
N VAL A 27 -32.54 5.92 17.00
CA VAL A 27 -31.24 6.60 17.16
C VAL A 27 -30.37 5.76 18.09
N VAL A 28 -29.43 5.04 17.49
CA VAL A 28 -28.51 4.16 18.21
C VAL A 28 -27.54 4.96 19.07
N ALA A 29 -27.01 6.07 18.53
CA ALA A 29 -26.08 6.93 19.25
C ALA A 29 -26.09 8.37 18.74
N ARG A 30 -25.80 9.32 19.65
CA ARG A 30 -25.35 10.66 19.31
C ARG A 30 -23.86 10.66 19.04
N VAL A 31 -23.48 10.80 17.77
CA VAL A 31 -22.09 10.69 17.33
C VAL A 31 -21.43 12.05 17.15
N ARG A 32 -20.10 12.08 17.25
CA ARG A 32 -19.24 13.24 17.04
C ARG A 32 -17.81 12.82 16.72
N ALA A 33 -16.99 13.73 16.20
CA ALA A 33 -15.55 13.48 16.14
C ALA A 33 -14.97 13.32 17.55
N GLN A 34 -13.86 12.59 17.65
CA GLN A 34 -13.20 12.30 18.92
C GLN A 34 -12.78 13.56 19.71
N ASP A 35 -12.52 14.67 19.01
CA ASP A 35 -12.23 15.99 19.60
C ASP A 35 -13.39 16.58 20.44
N LYS A 36 -14.58 15.97 20.37
CA LYS A 36 -15.83 16.40 20.99
C LYS A 36 -16.27 17.83 20.59
N LYS A 37 -15.70 18.38 19.53
CA LYS A 37 -15.91 19.75 19.04
C LYS A 37 -16.53 19.80 17.66
N SER A 38 -16.37 18.75 16.86
CA SER A 38 -16.80 18.74 15.47
C SER A 38 -17.59 17.48 15.09
N ALA A 39 -18.19 17.50 13.90
CA ALA A 39 -18.88 16.36 13.27
C ALA A 39 -20.02 15.72 14.09
N TYR A 40 -20.77 16.53 14.83
CA TYR A 40 -21.98 16.06 15.52
C TYR A 40 -23.01 15.48 14.55
N GLY A 41 -23.70 14.43 14.98
CA GLY A 41 -24.73 13.73 14.21
C GLY A 41 -25.42 12.63 15.00
N ALA A 42 -26.17 11.79 14.30
CA ALA A 42 -26.82 10.60 14.86
C ALA A 42 -26.40 9.37 14.06
N CYS A 43 -26.03 8.30 14.75
CA CYS A 43 -26.08 6.96 14.18
C CYS A 43 -27.52 6.48 14.27
N ILE A 44 -28.17 6.28 13.13
CA ILE A 44 -29.56 5.82 13.05
C ILE A 44 -29.60 4.43 12.45
N GLU A 45 -30.63 3.67 12.85
CA GLU A 45 -30.90 2.34 12.34
C GLU A 45 -32.38 2.21 12.00
N PHE A 46 -32.68 1.70 10.82
CA PHE A 46 -34.05 1.46 10.35
C PHE A 46 -34.13 0.14 9.59
N VAL A 47 -35.35 -0.39 9.45
CA VAL A 47 -35.61 -1.59 8.65
C VAL A 47 -36.18 -1.17 7.30
N ASN A 48 -35.53 -1.57 6.21
CA ASN A 48 -36.00 -1.22 4.86
C ASN A 48 -37.20 -2.08 4.42
N MET A 49 -37.78 -1.78 3.25
CA MET A 49 -38.92 -2.51 2.68
C MET A 49 -38.69 -4.01 2.50
N ASP A 50 -37.44 -4.46 2.43
CA ASP A 50 -37.05 -5.87 2.29
C ASP A 50 -36.68 -6.53 3.64
N LEU A 51 -37.01 -5.88 4.76
CA LEU A 51 -36.71 -6.32 6.12
C LEU A 51 -35.21 -6.42 6.44
N VAL A 52 -34.38 -5.70 5.69
CA VAL A 52 -32.93 -5.61 5.95
C VAL A 52 -32.66 -4.42 6.89
N PRO A 53 -31.95 -4.62 8.02
CA PRO A 53 -31.53 -3.53 8.88
C PRO A 53 -30.48 -2.68 8.18
N VAL A 54 -30.68 -1.37 8.18
CA VAL A 54 -29.79 -0.38 7.57
C VAL A 54 -29.33 0.58 8.67
N ARG A 55 -28.02 0.70 8.82
CA ARG A 55 -27.38 1.63 9.75
C ARG A 55 -26.60 2.69 8.99
N LEU A 56 -26.73 3.95 9.42
CA LEU A 56 -25.98 5.06 8.84
C LEU A 56 -25.71 6.16 9.86
N VAL A 57 -24.55 6.81 9.72
CA VAL A 57 -24.24 8.04 10.45
C VAL A 57 -24.73 9.24 9.65
N VAL A 58 -25.65 9.98 10.24
CA VAL A 58 -26.26 11.18 9.66
C VAL A 58 -25.72 12.44 10.35
N PRO A 59 -25.07 13.36 9.61
CA PRO A 59 -24.62 14.63 10.15
C PRO A 59 -25.77 15.48 10.72
N ALA A 60 -25.51 16.18 11.82
CA ALA A 60 -26.54 16.96 12.52
C ALA A 60 -27.17 18.05 11.64
N ASN A 61 -26.45 18.63 10.69
CA ASN A 61 -27.00 19.64 9.77
C ASN A 61 -28.06 19.06 8.80
N ARG A 62 -28.07 17.74 8.56
CA ARG A 62 -29.13 17.05 7.80
C ARG A 62 -30.38 16.76 8.64
N ILE A 63 -30.27 16.76 9.98
CA ILE A 63 -31.40 16.52 10.90
C ILE A 63 -31.98 17.84 11.44
N LEU A 64 -31.09 18.75 11.85
CA LEU A 64 -31.39 20.01 12.52
C LEU A 64 -31.40 21.22 11.58
N GLY A 65 -30.68 21.13 10.46
CA GLY A 65 -30.49 22.24 9.53
C GLY A 65 -31.45 22.20 8.34
N SER A 66 -31.17 23.05 7.34
CA SER A 66 -31.94 23.19 6.11
C SER A 66 -31.74 22.04 5.10
N ALA A 67 -30.80 21.12 5.36
CA ALA A 67 -30.44 20.02 4.46
C ALA A 67 -31.27 18.74 4.70
N SER A 68 -32.45 18.83 5.31
CA SER A 68 -33.27 17.66 5.66
C SER A 68 -33.85 16.92 4.46
N ASN A 69 -34.00 17.56 3.30
CA ASN A 69 -34.46 16.88 2.10
C ASN A 69 -33.41 15.90 1.54
N VAL A 70 -32.11 16.21 1.71
CA VAL A 70 -31.03 15.29 1.32
C VAL A 70 -31.10 14.01 2.15
N LEU A 71 -31.36 14.12 3.45
CA LEU A 71 -31.58 12.94 4.30
C LEU A 71 -32.80 12.13 3.85
N ARG A 72 -33.90 12.81 3.49
CA ARG A 72 -35.11 12.13 3.00
C ARG A 72 -34.81 11.28 1.77
N GLU A 73 -34.14 11.87 0.78
CA GLU A 73 -33.74 11.19 -0.46
C GLU A 73 -32.80 10.01 -0.16
N GLU A 74 -31.81 10.21 0.72
CA GLU A 74 -30.85 9.18 1.14
C GLU A 74 -31.51 7.98 1.83
N LEU A 75 -32.53 8.22 2.65
CA LEU A 75 -33.30 7.16 3.31
C LEU A 75 -34.19 6.41 2.32
N PHE A 76 -34.85 7.12 1.40
CA PHE A 76 -35.71 6.51 0.38
C PHE A 76 -34.92 5.62 -0.58
N ASP A 77 -33.73 6.05 -1.00
CA ASP A 77 -32.79 5.25 -1.81
C ASP A 77 -32.41 3.92 -1.13
N ARG A 78 -32.38 3.89 0.21
CA ARG A 78 -32.10 2.70 1.02
C ARG A 78 -33.36 1.92 1.42
N GLY A 79 -34.52 2.29 0.87
CA GLY A 79 -35.78 1.59 1.08
C GLY A 79 -36.50 1.92 2.40
N PHE A 80 -36.24 3.10 2.99
CA PHE A 80 -37.04 3.60 4.11
C PHE A 80 -38.45 3.94 3.64
N TRP A 81 -39.48 3.35 4.28
CA TRP A 81 -40.87 3.63 3.97
C TRP A 81 -41.38 4.83 4.78
N LEU A 82 -42.16 5.70 4.14
CA LEU A 82 -42.85 6.83 4.80
C LEU A 82 -44.33 6.75 4.41
N GLU A 83 -45.21 6.77 5.40
CA GLU A 83 -46.66 6.72 5.18
C GLU A 83 -47.16 8.00 4.49
N ASP A 84 -48.19 7.87 3.65
CA ASP A 84 -48.65 8.89 2.69
C ASP A 84 -49.47 10.01 3.36
N GLU A 85 -48.79 10.83 4.18
CA GLU A 85 -49.34 12.04 4.77
C GLU A 85 -48.33 13.20 4.70
N LYS A 86 -48.83 14.40 4.38
CA LYS A 86 -48.00 15.58 4.06
C LYS A 86 -47.04 15.98 5.19
N TYR A 87 -47.37 15.65 6.44
CA TYR A 87 -46.62 16.04 7.63
C TYR A 87 -45.77 14.92 8.26
N ASN A 88 -45.86 13.67 7.78
CA ASN A 88 -45.15 12.53 8.39
C ASN A 88 -43.63 12.71 8.40
N TRP A 89 -43.04 13.25 7.33
CA TRP A 89 -41.61 13.55 7.31
C TRP A 89 -41.19 14.54 8.42
N SER A 90 -42.04 15.53 8.71
CA SER A 90 -41.79 16.49 9.80
C SER A 90 -41.87 15.80 11.17
N LEU A 91 -42.74 14.81 11.33
CA LEU A 91 -42.81 13.99 12.54
C LEU A 91 -41.58 13.10 12.70
N VAL A 92 -41.04 12.52 11.62
CA VAL A 92 -39.77 11.76 11.63
C VAL A 92 -38.60 12.66 12.03
N LEU A 93 -38.49 13.86 11.45
CA LEU A 93 -37.45 14.82 11.87
C LEU A 93 -37.62 15.22 13.33
N ARG A 94 -38.85 15.46 13.80
CA ARG A 94 -39.12 15.77 15.21
C ARG A 94 -38.70 14.63 16.13
N TYR A 95 -38.97 13.38 15.76
CA TYR A 95 -38.49 12.19 16.46
C TYR A 95 -36.97 12.19 16.57
N LEU A 96 -36.27 12.27 15.43
CA LEU A 96 -34.80 12.27 15.39
C LEU A 96 -34.18 13.37 16.27
N ARG A 97 -34.78 14.57 16.30
CA ARG A 97 -34.34 15.70 17.13
C ARG A 97 -34.51 15.46 18.63
N GLN A 98 -35.55 14.74 19.03
CA GLN A 98 -35.81 14.40 20.43
C GLN A 98 -34.87 13.27 20.89
N GLU A 99 -34.70 12.25 20.05
CA GLU A 99 -33.91 11.06 20.37
C GLU A 99 -32.41 11.33 20.37
N ILE A 100 -31.87 12.09 19.40
CA ILE A 100 -30.43 12.43 19.36
C ILE A 100 -29.95 13.10 20.66
N LYS A 101 -30.83 13.81 21.37
CA LYS A 101 -30.48 14.51 22.61
C LYS A 101 -30.34 13.55 23.80
N GLN A 102 -31.08 12.44 23.75
CA GLN A 102 -31.19 11.43 24.81
C GLN A 102 -30.32 10.20 24.54
N ALA A 103 -29.96 9.96 23.28
CA ALA A 103 -29.17 8.81 22.86
C ALA A 103 -27.80 8.75 23.55
N PRO A 104 -27.28 7.53 23.80
CA PRO A 104 -25.92 7.36 24.29
C PRO A 104 -24.92 7.94 23.28
N THR A 105 -23.72 8.22 23.75
CA THR A 105 -22.72 8.85 22.90
C THR A 105 -21.94 7.83 22.07
N GLY A 106 -21.46 8.26 20.90
CA GLY A 106 -20.57 7.48 20.04
C GLY A 106 -19.56 8.38 19.30
N ILE A 107 -18.60 7.75 18.64
CA ILE A 107 -17.52 8.42 17.90
C ILE A 107 -17.69 8.18 16.39
N SER A 108 -17.59 9.24 15.59
CA SER A 108 -17.62 9.18 14.12
C SER A 108 -16.22 8.95 13.56
N ALA A 109 -16.01 7.84 12.86
CA ALA A 109 -14.78 7.51 12.13
C ALA A 109 -14.95 7.83 10.64
N PHE A 110 -14.05 8.60 10.05
CA PHE A 110 -14.16 9.07 8.65
C PHE A 110 -13.38 8.23 7.62
N ASN A 111 -12.63 7.25 8.11
CA ASN A 111 -11.84 6.29 7.37
C ASN A 111 -11.85 4.96 8.13
N THR A 112 -11.58 3.88 7.42
CA THR A 112 -11.38 2.55 8.03
C THR A 112 -10.07 2.49 8.80
N GLY A 113 -9.81 1.40 9.52
CA GLY A 113 -8.54 1.16 10.20
C GLY A 113 -8.53 1.56 11.67
N TRP A 114 -7.34 1.75 12.23
CA TRP A 114 -7.17 1.99 13.67
C TRP A 114 -7.54 3.42 14.07
N HIS A 115 -8.38 3.51 15.11
CA HIS A 115 -8.71 4.71 15.87
C HIS A 115 -8.42 4.38 17.34
N ASP A 116 -7.20 4.71 17.78
CA ASP A 116 -6.62 4.23 19.04
C ASP A 116 -6.68 2.69 19.12
N ASP A 117 -7.32 2.16 20.17
CA ASP A 117 -7.45 0.71 20.41
C ASP A 117 -8.63 0.06 19.67
N VAL A 118 -9.36 0.83 18.84
CA VAL A 118 -10.52 0.34 18.07
C VAL A 118 -10.22 0.36 16.59
N PHE A 119 -10.36 -0.80 15.95
CA PHE A 119 -10.31 -0.92 14.49
C PHE A 119 -11.70 -0.77 13.90
N VAL A 120 -11.90 0.19 12.99
CA VAL A 120 -13.19 0.49 12.37
C VAL A 120 -13.23 0.03 10.91
N THR A 121 -14.28 -0.69 10.53
CA THR A 121 -14.62 -0.99 9.12
C THR A 121 -15.87 -0.21 8.71
N THR A 122 -16.31 -0.36 7.46
CA THR A 122 -17.58 0.25 7.01
C THR A 122 -18.80 -0.37 7.68
N GLU A 123 -18.70 -1.63 8.13
CA GLU A 123 -19.83 -2.41 8.67
C GLU A 123 -19.82 -2.50 10.20
N THR A 124 -18.63 -2.54 10.82
CA THR A 124 -18.48 -2.81 12.25
C THR A 124 -17.19 -2.21 12.83
N SER A 125 -16.98 -2.35 14.14
CA SER A 125 -15.73 -2.05 14.80
C SER A 125 -15.26 -3.22 15.68
N PHE A 126 -13.95 -3.33 15.87
CA PHE A 126 -13.28 -4.35 16.67
C PHE A 126 -12.43 -3.67 17.74
N GLY A 127 -12.41 -4.22 18.96
CA GLY A 127 -11.70 -3.63 20.10
C GLY A 127 -12.67 -3.19 21.20
N VAL A 128 -12.13 -2.54 22.24
CA VAL A 128 -12.90 -2.07 23.40
C VAL A 128 -12.66 -0.57 23.57
N SER A 129 -13.74 0.18 23.72
CA SER A 129 -13.73 1.63 24.01
C SER A 129 -14.92 1.97 24.89
N GLU A 130 -14.81 3.06 25.67
CA GLU A 130 -15.92 3.61 26.46
C GLU A 130 -17.09 4.05 25.57
N GLU A 131 -16.78 4.63 24.40
CA GLU A 131 -17.76 5.08 23.41
C GLU A 131 -17.62 4.21 22.14
N PRO A 132 -18.72 3.67 21.58
CA PRO A 132 -18.67 2.90 20.34
C PRO A 132 -18.29 3.78 19.14
N TYR A 133 -17.52 3.22 18.21
CA TYR A 133 -17.15 3.86 16.96
C TYR A 133 -18.09 3.46 15.83
N PHE A 134 -18.49 4.45 15.03
CA PHE A 134 -19.35 4.29 13.86
C PHE A 134 -18.69 4.92 12.64
N TYR A 135 -18.70 4.19 11.53
CA TYR A 135 -18.19 4.70 10.27
C TYR A 135 -19.12 5.78 9.70
N ALA A 136 -18.53 6.93 9.37
CA ALA A 136 -19.19 8.14 8.88
C ALA A 136 -18.55 8.66 7.58
N GLY A 137 -17.66 7.87 6.97
CA GLY A 137 -17.06 8.18 5.67
C GLY A 137 -18.04 7.96 4.51
N ALA A 138 -17.67 8.39 3.30
CA ALA A 138 -18.45 8.15 2.11
C ALA A 138 -18.43 6.65 1.78
N ILE A 139 -19.60 5.99 1.90
CA ILE A 139 -19.78 4.59 1.53
C ILE A 139 -19.82 4.53 0.01
N VAL A 140 -18.81 3.92 -0.62
CA VAL A 140 -18.76 3.74 -2.08
C VAL A 140 -19.23 2.34 -2.47
N ASP A 141 -19.07 1.33 -1.58
CA ASP A 141 -19.64 -0.03 -1.68
C ASP A 141 -19.41 -0.75 -0.33
N SER A 142 -20.23 -1.76 0.01
CA SER A 142 -19.98 -2.66 1.15
C SER A 142 -18.77 -3.55 0.85
N ASN A 143 -17.59 -3.17 1.36
CA ASN A 143 -16.33 -3.86 1.09
C ASN A 143 -16.08 -5.07 2.01
N PHE A 144 -16.78 -5.21 3.15
CA PHE A 144 -16.50 -6.24 4.17
C PHE A 144 -17.60 -7.30 4.27
N GLN A 145 -18.10 -7.76 3.11
CA GLN A 145 -19.14 -8.79 3.05
C GLN A 145 -18.63 -10.14 3.53
N VAL A 146 -19.46 -10.92 4.22
CA VAL A 146 -19.13 -12.27 4.67
C VAL A 146 -20.06 -13.29 4.00
N LYS A 147 -19.49 -14.33 3.40
CA LYS A 147 -20.23 -15.47 2.86
C LYS A 147 -19.50 -16.77 3.19
N GLY A 148 -20.21 -17.70 3.81
CA GLY A 148 -19.62 -18.93 4.35
C GLY A 148 -19.02 -18.75 5.75
N SER A 149 -18.33 -19.79 6.24
CA SER A 149 -17.64 -19.78 7.54
C SER A 149 -16.13 -19.76 7.35
N LEU A 150 -15.38 -19.57 8.44
CA LEU A 150 -13.92 -19.70 8.43
C LEU A 150 -13.49 -21.12 8.03
N ASP A 151 -14.15 -22.15 8.59
CA ASP A 151 -13.83 -23.55 8.27
C ASP A 151 -14.01 -23.85 6.78
N HIS A 152 -15.09 -23.35 6.14
CA HIS A 152 -15.28 -23.49 4.70
C HIS A 152 -14.20 -22.75 3.91
N TRP A 153 -13.80 -21.54 4.34
CA TRP A 153 -12.70 -20.82 3.70
C TRP A 153 -11.39 -21.63 3.78
N GLN A 154 -11.09 -22.22 4.95
CA GLN A 154 -9.90 -23.05 5.13
C GLN A 154 -9.94 -24.32 4.26
N GLN A 155 -11.08 -24.99 4.18
CA GLN A 155 -11.25 -26.24 3.43
C GLN A 155 -11.30 -26.04 1.91
N GLU A 156 -11.92 -24.97 1.43
CA GLU A 156 -12.16 -24.77 -0.02
C GLU A 156 -11.10 -23.86 -0.66
N ILE A 157 -10.48 -22.96 0.11
CA ILE A 157 -9.45 -22.02 -0.38
C ILE A 157 -8.13 -22.31 0.29
N GLY A 158 -8.07 -22.26 1.62
CA GLY A 158 -6.83 -22.31 2.38
C GLY A 158 -5.98 -23.57 2.10
N CYS A 159 -6.60 -24.75 2.01
CA CYS A 159 -5.88 -26.00 1.79
C CYS A 159 -5.18 -26.05 0.42
N LEU A 160 -5.72 -25.33 -0.57
CA LEU A 160 -5.16 -25.25 -1.92
C LEU A 160 -4.00 -24.25 -2.01
N LEU A 161 -3.80 -23.41 -0.98
CA LEU A 161 -2.71 -22.44 -0.97
C LEU A 161 -1.39 -23.06 -0.52
N SER A 162 -1.43 -24.19 0.21
CA SER A 162 -0.22 -24.93 0.58
C SER A 162 0.55 -25.35 -0.69
N GLY A 163 1.87 -25.18 -0.65
CA GLY A 163 2.77 -25.36 -1.79
C GLY A 163 2.76 -24.21 -2.80
N ASN A 164 2.02 -23.12 -2.56
CA ASN A 164 1.94 -21.96 -3.45
C ASN A 164 2.39 -20.67 -2.75
N PRO A 165 3.71 -20.36 -2.72
CA PRO A 165 4.26 -19.19 -2.04
C PRO A 165 3.57 -17.88 -2.38
N THR A 166 3.31 -17.62 -3.67
CA THR A 166 2.66 -16.38 -4.12
C THR A 166 1.25 -16.22 -3.56
N LEU A 167 0.48 -17.31 -3.45
CA LEU A 167 -0.88 -17.26 -2.92
C LEU A 167 -0.90 -17.09 -1.39
N ILE A 168 -0.01 -17.79 -0.68
CA ILE A 168 0.19 -17.61 0.77
C ILE A 168 0.60 -16.17 1.06
N PHE A 169 1.51 -15.62 0.26
CA PHE A 169 1.94 -14.24 0.39
C PHE A 169 0.80 -13.24 0.17
N SER A 170 -0.09 -13.46 -0.80
CA SER A 170 -1.27 -12.61 -0.98
C SER A 170 -2.18 -12.57 0.26
N VAL A 171 -2.38 -13.71 0.92
CA VAL A 171 -3.08 -13.75 2.23
C VAL A 171 -2.26 -13.02 3.29
N GLY A 172 -0.95 -13.18 3.29
CA GLY A 172 -0.07 -12.49 4.23
C GLY A 172 -0.11 -10.97 4.10
N VAL A 173 -0.12 -10.43 2.88
CA VAL A 173 -0.29 -9.00 2.63
C VAL A 173 -1.64 -8.51 3.18
N ALA A 174 -2.71 -9.28 2.99
CA ALA A 174 -4.01 -9.00 3.57
C ALA A 174 -3.97 -8.96 5.11
N LEU A 175 -3.35 -9.94 5.76
CA LEU A 175 -3.28 -10.00 7.23
C LEU A 175 -2.30 -8.99 7.84
N ALA A 176 -1.27 -8.59 7.10
CA ALA A 176 -0.26 -7.64 7.56
C ALA A 176 -0.71 -6.17 7.49
N ALA A 177 -1.67 -5.84 6.63
CA ALA A 177 -2.14 -4.46 6.50
C ALA A 177 -2.70 -3.87 7.83
N PRO A 178 -3.52 -4.61 8.62
CA PRO A 178 -3.91 -4.18 9.97
C PRO A 178 -2.76 -4.04 10.95
N LEU A 179 -1.59 -4.64 10.69
CA LEU A 179 -0.43 -4.54 11.58
C LEU A 179 0.43 -3.30 11.30
N LEU A 180 0.15 -2.53 10.24
CA LEU A 180 0.94 -1.34 9.91
C LEU A 180 0.90 -0.28 11.02
N ALA A 181 -0.27 -0.01 11.61
CA ALA A 181 -0.38 0.95 12.72
C ALA A 181 0.43 0.54 13.95
N PRO A 182 0.19 -0.64 14.55
CA PRO A 182 0.90 -1.05 15.75
C PRO A 182 2.39 -1.34 15.51
N SER A 183 2.83 -1.58 14.27
CA SER A 183 4.26 -1.73 13.94
C SER A 183 4.97 -0.43 13.56
N GLY A 184 4.25 0.70 13.48
CA GLY A 184 4.79 1.95 12.93
C GLY A 184 5.17 1.86 11.44
N GLY A 185 4.59 0.91 10.71
CA GLY A 185 4.81 0.67 9.30
C GLY A 185 4.20 1.74 8.39
N GLU A 186 4.70 1.82 7.16
CA GLU A 186 4.24 2.76 6.13
C GLU A 186 3.52 2.04 4.99
N SER A 187 2.73 2.78 4.21
CA SER A 187 2.13 2.26 2.99
C SER A 187 3.18 1.73 2.02
N SER A 188 2.86 0.61 1.37
CA SER A 188 3.76 -0.08 0.44
C SER A 188 2.96 -0.79 -0.65
N VAL A 189 3.56 -0.99 -1.81
CA VAL A 189 2.98 -1.71 -2.94
C VAL A 189 3.79 -2.97 -3.18
N PHE A 190 3.15 -4.14 -3.11
CA PHE A 190 3.68 -5.40 -3.62
C PHE A 190 3.05 -5.65 -4.98
N HIS A 191 3.86 -5.56 -6.04
CA HIS A 191 3.39 -5.64 -7.41
C HIS A 191 3.82 -6.97 -8.04
N LEU A 192 2.86 -7.84 -8.34
CA LEU A 192 3.07 -9.12 -9.00
C LEU A 192 3.14 -8.92 -10.52
N MET A 193 4.30 -9.21 -11.11
CA MET A 193 4.58 -9.04 -12.53
C MET A 193 4.67 -10.39 -13.23
N GLY A 194 4.04 -10.53 -14.38
CA GLY A 194 4.16 -11.72 -15.20
C GLY A 194 3.28 -11.63 -16.44
N SER A 195 3.51 -12.48 -17.43
CA SER A 195 2.73 -12.45 -18.68
C SER A 195 1.23 -12.67 -18.43
N SER A 196 0.42 -12.33 -19.43
CA SER A 196 -1.01 -12.61 -19.42
C SER A 196 -1.32 -14.07 -19.07
N SER A 197 -2.47 -14.32 -18.45
CA SER A 197 -2.98 -15.67 -18.14
C SER A 197 -2.12 -16.52 -17.20
N GLN A 198 -1.22 -15.91 -16.42
CA GLN A 198 -0.40 -16.60 -15.41
C GLN A 198 -1.05 -16.69 -14.01
N GLY A 199 -2.36 -16.44 -13.87
CA GLY A 199 -3.06 -16.57 -12.58
C GLY A 199 -2.91 -15.39 -11.61
N LYS A 200 -2.42 -14.23 -12.07
CA LYS A 200 -2.27 -12.99 -11.27
C LYS A 200 -3.58 -12.57 -10.58
N SER A 201 -4.69 -12.54 -11.33
CA SER A 201 -6.00 -12.18 -10.77
C SER A 201 -6.46 -13.18 -9.70
N GLY A 202 -6.08 -14.45 -9.81
CA GLY A 202 -6.32 -15.47 -8.77
C GLY A 202 -5.66 -15.11 -7.44
N ALA A 203 -4.42 -14.60 -7.47
CA ALA A 203 -3.73 -14.11 -6.27
C ALA A 203 -4.46 -12.93 -5.62
N ILE A 204 -4.97 -12.01 -6.43
CA ILE A 204 -5.79 -10.87 -5.97
C ILE A 204 -7.09 -11.34 -5.35
N PHE A 205 -7.80 -12.30 -5.97
CA PHE A 205 -9.05 -12.83 -5.41
C PHE A 205 -8.81 -13.60 -4.11
N VAL A 206 -7.73 -14.37 -4.00
CA VAL A 206 -7.33 -15.01 -2.74
C VAL A 206 -7.09 -13.98 -1.64
N GLY A 207 -6.26 -12.96 -1.89
CA GLY A 207 -6.01 -11.90 -0.90
C GLY A 207 -7.28 -11.11 -0.55
N SER A 208 -8.13 -10.84 -1.53
CA SER A 208 -9.40 -10.13 -1.34
C SER A 208 -10.41 -10.95 -0.53
N SER A 209 -10.41 -12.28 -0.69
CA SER A 209 -11.32 -13.20 0.02
C SER A 209 -11.15 -13.16 1.54
N VAL A 210 -10.04 -12.62 2.05
CA VAL A 210 -9.86 -12.36 3.48
C VAL A 210 -10.90 -11.36 3.98
N TYR A 211 -11.20 -10.33 3.19
CA TYR A 211 -12.04 -9.19 3.56
C TYR A 211 -13.48 -9.29 3.04
N GLY A 212 -13.66 -9.71 1.78
CA GLY A 212 -14.95 -9.60 1.13
C GLY A 212 -15.02 -10.27 -0.24
N SER A 213 -16.14 -10.03 -0.93
CA SER A 213 -16.42 -10.61 -2.24
C SER A 213 -15.49 -10.04 -3.33
N HIS A 214 -15.67 -10.49 -4.57
CA HIS A 214 -14.86 -10.02 -5.70
C HIS A 214 -15.01 -8.51 -5.97
N SER A 215 -16.07 -7.85 -5.47
CA SER A 215 -16.22 -6.39 -5.58
C SER A 215 -15.22 -5.61 -4.71
N TYR A 216 -14.54 -6.29 -3.77
CA TYR A 216 -13.44 -5.74 -2.99
C TYR A 216 -12.24 -5.36 -3.87
N LYS A 217 -12.05 -6.09 -4.99
CA LYS A 217 -11.02 -5.80 -5.98
C LYS A 217 -11.28 -4.45 -6.64
N LYS A 218 -10.26 -3.60 -6.71
CA LYS A 218 -10.27 -2.37 -7.51
C LYS A 218 -9.29 -2.49 -8.67
N THR A 219 -9.39 -1.56 -9.63
CA THR A 219 -8.53 -1.55 -10.82
C THR A 219 -7.72 -0.26 -10.86
N TRP A 220 -6.58 -0.31 -11.55
CA TRP A 220 -5.80 0.90 -11.83
C TRP A 220 -6.46 1.84 -12.83
N TYR A 221 -7.53 1.39 -13.50
CA TYR A 221 -8.36 2.22 -14.39
C TYR A 221 -9.22 3.21 -13.59
N SER A 222 -8.59 4.28 -13.09
CA SER A 222 -9.25 5.30 -12.27
C SER A 222 -8.59 6.67 -12.45
N THR A 223 -9.25 7.71 -11.93
CA THR A 223 -8.66 9.06 -11.84
C THR A 223 -7.87 9.19 -10.53
N ASN A 224 -6.95 10.17 -10.43
CA ASN A 224 -6.23 10.45 -9.17
C ASN A 224 -7.19 10.66 -7.98
N ASN A 225 -8.30 11.38 -8.18
CA ASN A 225 -9.30 11.60 -7.14
C ASN A 225 -10.06 10.31 -6.78
N GLY A 226 -10.25 9.40 -7.75
CA GLY A 226 -10.83 8.09 -7.54
C GLY A 226 -9.92 7.22 -6.68
N ILE A 227 -8.63 7.12 -7.02
CA ILE A 227 -7.63 6.39 -6.23
C ILE A 227 -7.49 6.97 -4.81
N GLU A 228 -7.48 8.29 -4.67
CA GLU A 228 -7.46 8.95 -3.35
C GLU A 228 -8.68 8.56 -2.51
N SER A 229 -9.89 8.67 -3.09
CA SER A 229 -11.14 8.29 -2.41
C SER A 229 -11.16 6.82 -2.01
N VAL A 230 -10.68 5.94 -2.90
CA VAL A 230 -10.54 4.50 -2.61
C VAL A 230 -9.54 4.29 -1.48
N SER A 231 -8.36 4.90 -1.53
CA SER A 231 -7.30 4.66 -0.54
C SER A 231 -7.72 5.02 0.90
N VAL A 232 -8.55 6.06 1.08
CA VAL A 232 -9.13 6.43 2.39
C VAL A 232 -10.01 5.32 2.98
N ASN A 233 -10.76 4.61 2.12
CA ASN A 233 -11.63 3.51 2.53
C ASN A 233 -10.86 2.21 2.78
N TYR A 234 -9.56 2.19 2.47
CA TYR A 234 -8.66 1.04 2.64
C TYR A 234 -7.52 1.36 3.62
N ASN A 235 -7.78 2.21 4.62
CA ASN A 235 -6.81 2.48 5.68
C ASN A 235 -6.73 1.28 6.65
N ASP A 236 -5.51 0.84 6.93
CA ASP A 236 -5.11 -0.36 7.67
C ASP A 236 -5.74 -1.67 7.18
N VAL A 237 -6.17 -1.72 5.93
CA VAL A 237 -6.59 -2.94 5.23
C VAL A 237 -5.89 -3.00 3.87
N MET A 238 -5.77 -4.20 3.29
CA MET A 238 -5.08 -4.35 2.00
C MET A 238 -5.92 -3.75 0.87
N LEU A 239 -5.30 -2.92 0.02
CA LEU A 239 -5.91 -2.43 -1.20
C LEU A 239 -5.48 -3.28 -2.41
N PRO A 240 -6.36 -4.14 -2.97
CA PRO A 240 -6.08 -4.84 -4.22
C PRO A 240 -6.27 -3.91 -5.43
N LEU A 241 -5.23 -3.73 -6.25
CA LEU A 241 -5.27 -2.98 -7.50
C LEU A 241 -4.86 -3.84 -8.69
N ASP A 242 -5.84 -4.27 -9.47
CA ASP A 242 -5.64 -5.14 -10.63
C ASP A 242 -5.30 -4.34 -11.88
N GLU A 243 -4.43 -4.93 -12.70
CA GLU A 243 -4.07 -4.53 -14.07
C GLU A 243 -3.54 -3.10 -14.21
N ILE A 244 -2.30 -2.87 -13.74
CA ILE A 244 -1.64 -1.56 -13.80
C ILE A 244 -1.47 -1.02 -15.22
N GLY A 245 -1.41 -1.89 -16.23
CA GLY A 245 -1.35 -1.49 -17.64
C GLY A 245 -2.60 -0.74 -18.12
N MET A 246 -3.72 -0.82 -17.39
CA MET A 246 -4.92 -0.02 -17.67
C MET A 246 -4.89 1.39 -17.06
N ALA A 247 -3.86 1.73 -16.28
CA ALA A 247 -3.73 3.06 -15.71
C ALA A 247 -3.60 4.12 -16.80
N ARG A 248 -4.18 5.30 -16.58
CA ARG A 248 -3.89 6.46 -17.44
C ARG A 248 -2.48 6.94 -17.16
N SER A 249 -1.67 7.04 -18.21
CA SER A 249 -0.26 7.47 -18.16
C SER A 249 -0.05 8.77 -17.37
N GLU A 250 -0.94 9.77 -17.51
CA GLU A 250 -0.80 11.04 -16.81
C GLU A 250 -1.01 10.94 -15.28
N ASN A 251 -1.76 9.92 -14.84
CA ASN A 251 -2.12 9.73 -13.43
C ASN A 251 -1.17 8.79 -12.69
N LEU A 252 -0.49 7.89 -13.41
CA LEU A 252 0.24 6.77 -12.82
C LEU A 252 1.26 7.20 -11.76
N ASP A 253 2.13 8.17 -12.08
CA ASP A 253 3.13 8.71 -11.15
C ASP A 253 2.50 9.34 -9.90
N THR A 254 1.45 10.15 -10.08
CA THR A 254 0.79 10.81 -8.94
C THR A 254 0.07 9.80 -8.07
N ALA A 255 -0.68 8.87 -8.67
CA ALA A 255 -1.41 7.82 -7.96
C ALA A 255 -0.45 6.92 -7.16
N ALA A 256 0.62 6.43 -7.80
CA ALA A 256 1.64 5.62 -7.15
C ALA A 256 2.29 6.35 -5.97
N TYR A 257 2.66 7.62 -6.16
CA TYR A 257 3.26 8.43 -5.10
C TYR A 257 2.29 8.68 -3.94
N GLN A 258 1.03 9.01 -4.22
CA GLN A 258 0.03 9.25 -3.18
C GLN A 258 -0.23 7.99 -2.36
N ILE A 259 -0.45 6.85 -3.03
CA ILE A 259 -0.69 5.56 -2.37
C ILE A 259 0.42 5.27 -1.36
N VAL A 260 1.66 5.38 -1.81
CA VAL A 260 2.86 5.04 -1.06
C VAL A 260 3.17 6.02 0.07
N ASN A 261 2.79 7.29 -0.07
CA ASN A 261 2.96 8.28 1.01
C ASN A 261 1.84 8.26 2.04
N GLY A 262 0.66 7.79 1.67
CA GLY A 262 -0.47 7.78 2.60
C GLY A 262 -1.20 9.11 2.71
N ASP A 263 -1.00 10.04 1.77
CA ASP A 263 -1.50 11.41 1.85
C ASP A 263 -2.24 11.82 0.57
N GLY A 264 -3.47 12.33 0.76
CA GLY A 264 -4.27 12.95 -0.29
C GLY A 264 -3.80 14.37 -0.61
N LYS A 265 -4.33 14.98 -1.67
CA LYS A 265 -4.00 16.38 -2.00
C LYS A 265 -4.53 17.32 -0.92
N LEU A 266 -3.68 18.25 -0.47
CA LEU A 266 -4.09 19.40 0.32
C LEU A 266 -5.04 20.27 -0.51
N ARG A 267 -6.20 20.60 0.05
CA ARG A 267 -7.21 21.43 -0.60
C ARG A 267 -7.49 22.66 0.26
N SER A 268 -7.60 23.83 -0.35
CA SER A 268 -8.13 25.00 0.33
C SER A 268 -9.65 24.95 0.37
N LEU A 269 -10.23 25.35 1.49
CA LEU A 269 -11.66 25.58 1.62
C LEU A 269 -12.06 26.86 0.88
N ILE A 270 -13.34 27.00 0.58
CA ILE A 270 -13.92 28.23 -0.04
C ILE A 270 -13.61 29.47 0.83
N THR A 271 -13.41 29.29 2.13
CA THR A 271 -13.04 30.34 3.09
C THR A 271 -11.56 30.74 3.03
N GLY A 272 -10.75 30.10 2.19
CA GLY A 272 -9.29 30.29 2.14
C GLY A 272 -8.51 29.55 3.23
N ALA A 273 -9.20 28.92 4.20
CA ALA A 273 -8.56 28.06 5.20
C ALA A 273 -8.12 26.72 4.60
N LEU A 274 -7.11 26.07 5.20
CA LEU A 274 -6.69 24.72 4.82
C LEU A 274 -7.79 23.70 5.16
N GLY A 275 -8.21 22.90 4.18
CA GLY A 275 -9.09 21.76 4.37
C GLY A 275 -8.37 20.58 5.01
N LYS A 276 -9.13 19.62 5.54
CA LYS A 276 -8.57 18.37 6.07
C LYS A 276 -7.97 17.56 4.91
N GLN A 277 -6.69 17.24 5.01
CA GLN A 277 -6.00 16.34 4.10
C GLN A 277 -6.43 14.90 4.42
N ALA A 278 -6.83 14.16 3.38
CA ALA A 278 -7.10 12.73 3.50
C ALA A 278 -5.80 11.98 3.82
N LYS A 279 -5.86 10.99 4.71
CA LYS A 279 -4.72 10.16 5.09
C LYS A 279 -5.10 8.69 5.09
N TRP A 280 -4.14 7.84 4.74
CA TRP A 280 -4.27 6.39 4.78
C TRP A 280 -2.92 5.72 5.00
N ARG A 281 -2.97 4.47 5.44
CA ARG A 281 -1.84 3.56 5.60
C ARG A 281 -2.29 2.20 5.12
N THR A 282 -1.70 1.67 4.06
CA THR A 282 -2.20 0.44 3.42
C THR A 282 -1.09 -0.37 2.76
N LEU A 283 -1.24 -1.68 2.73
CA LEU A 283 -0.48 -2.53 1.83
C LEU A 283 -1.29 -2.73 0.55
N VAL A 284 -0.71 -2.38 -0.59
CA VAL A 284 -1.33 -2.61 -1.89
C VAL A 284 -0.82 -3.92 -2.45
N LEU A 285 -1.73 -4.80 -2.85
CA LEU A 285 -1.42 -5.94 -3.71
C LEU A 285 -1.79 -5.56 -5.14
N SER A 286 -0.80 -5.40 -6.00
CA SER A 286 -0.95 -4.92 -7.37
C SER A 286 -0.57 -5.99 -8.38
N THR A 287 -1.12 -5.97 -9.58
CA THR A 287 -0.79 -6.91 -10.67
C THR A 287 -0.55 -6.17 -12.00
N GLY A 288 0.29 -6.76 -12.84
CA GLY A 288 0.60 -6.21 -14.16
C GLY A 288 1.41 -7.17 -15.03
N GLU A 289 1.51 -6.85 -16.32
CA GLU A 289 2.46 -7.50 -17.23
C GLU A 289 3.87 -6.92 -17.14
N VAL A 290 3.94 -5.60 -16.92
CA VAL A 290 5.16 -4.81 -16.80
C VAL A 290 5.22 -4.14 -15.42
N GLY A 291 6.42 -3.76 -15.00
CA GLY A 291 6.61 -3.04 -13.75
C GLY A 291 6.01 -1.64 -13.79
N LEU A 292 5.70 -1.12 -12.61
CA LEU A 292 5.39 0.30 -12.44
C LEU A 292 6.61 1.16 -12.81
N ILE A 293 7.83 0.69 -12.53
CA ILE A 293 9.06 1.39 -12.92
C ILE A 293 9.12 1.54 -14.44
N ASP A 294 8.91 0.45 -15.18
CA ASP A 294 8.93 0.46 -16.65
C ASP A 294 7.89 1.43 -17.22
N LEU A 295 6.66 1.38 -16.70
CA LEU A 295 5.58 2.28 -17.11
C LEU A 295 5.87 3.75 -16.81
N LEU A 296 6.57 4.05 -15.71
CA LEU A 296 7.01 5.42 -15.41
C LEU A 296 8.11 5.88 -16.38
N GLU A 297 9.03 5.00 -16.75
CA GLU A 297 10.08 5.31 -17.71
C GLU A 297 9.53 5.59 -19.12
N GLU A 298 8.51 4.84 -19.56
CA GLU A 298 7.82 5.06 -20.85
C GLU A 298 7.23 6.48 -20.97
N ILE A 299 6.78 7.06 -19.85
CA ILE A 299 6.23 8.42 -19.81
C ILE A 299 7.30 9.49 -19.49
N GLY A 300 8.58 9.12 -19.55
CA GLY A 300 9.72 10.00 -19.33
C GLY A 300 9.93 10.40 -17.87
N LYS A 301 9.39 9.64 -16.92
CA LYS A 301 9.57 9.86 -15.48
C LYS A 301 10.48 8.79 -14.88
N LYS A 302 11.41 9.21 -14.03
CA LYS A 302 12.24 8.28 -13.25
C LYS A 302 11.76 8.26 -11.80
N PRO A 303 11.46 7.08 -11.24
CA PRO A 303 11.05 7.00 -9.83
C PRO A 303 12.20 7.45 -8.92
N ALA A 304 11.85 8.15 -7.84
CA ALA A 304 12.81 8.48 -6.79
C ALA A 304 13.17 7.20 -6.01
N ALA A 305 14.39 7.09 -5.49
CA ALA A 305 14.79 5.90 -4.72
C ALA A 305 13.92 5.66 -3.47
N GLY A 306 13.37 6.72 -2.87
CA GLY A 306 12.38 6.61 -1.80
C GLY A 306 11.07 5.95 -2.23
N GLN A 307 10.65 6.10 -3.49
CA GLN A 307 9.51 5.37 -4.06
C GLN A 307 9.88 3.91 -4.34
N LEU A 308 11.09 3.66 -4.88
CA LEU A 308 11.57 2.32 -5.22
C LEU A 308 11.71 1.36 -4.02
N VAL A 309 11.89 1.88 -2.81
CA VAL A 309 11.92 1.04 -1.59
C VAL A 309 10.53 0.73 -1.01
N ARG A 310 9.48 1.38 -1.52
CA ARG A 310 8.09 1.19 -1.10
C ARG A 310 7.24 0.52 -2.19
N ILE A 311 7.71 0.49 -3.44
CA ILE A 311 7.14 -0.28 -4.54
C ILE A 311 8.05 -1.49 -4.78
N VAL A 312 7.57 -2.66 -4.39
CA VAL A 312 8.28 -3.93 -4.45
C VAL A 312 7.73 -4.73 -5.63
N GLU A 313 8.50 -4.78 -6.71
CA GLU A 313 8.15 -5.48 -7.95
C GLU A 313 8.61 -6.94 -7.92
N ILE A 314 7.68 -7.86 -7.90
CA ILE A 314 7.89 -9.28 -7.69
C ILE A 314 7.59 -10.02 -9.00
N PRO A 315 8.60 -10.55 -9.71
CA PRO A 315 8.34 -11.35 -10.89
C PRO A 315 7.78 -12.73 -10.49
N LEU A 316 6.75 -13.15 -11.22
CA LEU A 316 6.21 -14.49 -11.16
C LEU A 316 7.15 -15.45 -11.89
N THR A 317 7.71 -16.39 -11.13
CA THR A 317 8.69 -17.38 -11.60
C THR A 317 8.25 -18.80 -11.27
N GLU A 318 7.00 -19.00 -10.80
CA GLU A 318 6.51 -20.34 -10.48
C GLU A 318 6.30 -21.15 -11.75
N LYS A 319 6.34 -22.49 -11.59
CA LYS A 319 6.20 -23.45 -12.69
C LYS A 319 4.97 -23.21 -13.57
N TYR A 320 3.86 -22.79 -12.96
CA TYR A 320 2.60 -22.53 -13.64
C TYR A 320 2.18 -21.06 -13.53
N GLY A 321 3.16 -20.14 -13.62
CA GLY A 321 2.93 -18.69 -13.50
C GLY A 321 2.90 -18.24 -12.05
N CYS A 322 1.70 -18.10 -11.47
CA CYS A 322 1.48 -17.76 -10.06
C CYS A 322 1.46 -18.99 -9.14
N PHE A 323 1.37 -20.20 -9.71
CA PHE A 323 1.21 -21.45 -8.97
C PHE A 323 2.44 -22.35 -9.11
N SER A 324 2.90 -22.88 -7.98
CA SER A 324 3.97 -23.87 -7.93
C SER A 324 3.41 -25.29 -7.79
N SER A 325 2.23 -25.42 -7.16
CA SER A 325 1.40 -26.64 -7.14
C SER A 325 0.00 -26.39 -7.71
N ILE A 326 -0.45 -27.26 -8.61
CA ILE A 326 -1.84 -27.33 -9.09
C ILE A 326 -2.63 -28.48 -8.44
N HIS A 327 -2.07 -29.12 -7.40
CA HIS A 327 -2.72 -30.16 -6.60
C HIS A 327 -3.36 -31.28 -7.44
N ARG A 328 -4.68 -31.45 -7.34
CA ARG A 328 -5.48 -32.50 -7.98
C ARG A 328 -5.97 -32.13 -9.38
N PHE A 329 -5.64 -30.94 -9.89
CA PHE A 329 -6.14 -30.42 -11.15
C PHE A 329 -5.22 -30.79 -12.32
N ASN A 330 -5.77 -30.86 -13.53
CA ASN A 330 -5.02 -31.32 -14.71
C ASN A 330 -4.07 -30.24 -15.24
N ASP A 331 -4.47 -28.97 -15.11
CA ASP A 331 -3.69 -27.83 -15.56
C ASP A 331 -3.94 -26.58 -14.67
N SER A 332 -3.16 -25.53 -14.93
CA SER A 332 -3.21 -24.28 -14.19
C SER A 332 -4.47 -23.46 -14.43
N HIS A 333 -5.13 -23.64 -15.57
CA HIS A 333 -6.38 -22.95 -15.89
C HIS A 333 -7.53 -23.54 -15.06
N GLU A 334 -7.63 -24.86 -14.99
CA GLU A 334 -8.59 -25.57 -14.15
C GLU A 334 -8.41 -25.20 -12.67
N PHE A 335 -7.17 -25.19 -12.19
CA PHE A 335 -6.85 -24.77 -10.82
C PHE A 335 -7.25 -23.32 -10.54
N ALA A 336 -6.89 -22.38 -11.42
CA ALA A 336 -7.23 -20.97 -11.27
C ALA A 336 -8.74 -20.75 -11.26
N LYS A 337 -9.47 -21.41 -12.16
CA LYS A 337 -10.93 -21.32 -12.25
C LYS A 337 -11.59 -21.86 -10.98
N HIS A 338 -11.13 -23.00 -10.47
CA HIS A 338 -11.66 -23.56 -9.23
C HIS A 338 -11.45 -22.61 -8.03
N LEU A 339 -10.26 -22.02 -7.93
CA LEU A 339 -9.92 -21.06 -6.88
C LEU A 339 -10.77 -19.78 -6.97
N GLU A 340 -11.02 -19.29 -8.19
CA GLU A 340 -11.94 -18.17 -8.42
C GLU A 340 -13.38 -18.52 -8.00
N GLU A 341 -13.88 -19.71 -8.34
CA GLU A 341 -15.20 -20.17 -7.93
C GLU A 341 -15.32 -20.34 -6.41
N ALA A 342 -14.29 -20.88 -5.76
CA ALA A 342 -14.24 -21.01 -4.30
C ALA A 342 -14.27 -19.64 -3.62
N THR A 343 -13.48 -18.68 -4.09
CA THR A 343 -13.44 -17.30 -3.58
C THR A 343 -14.72 -16.51 -3.87
N LYS A 344 -15.60 -16.94 -4.80
CA LYS A 344 -16.96 -16.38 -4.97
C LYS A 344 -17.98 -16.94 -3.97
N LYS A 345 -17.71 -18.12 -3.40
CA LYS A 345 -18.59 -18.81 -2.46
C LYS A 345 -18.20 -18.57 -1.00
N HIS A 346 -16.90 -18.45 -0.73
CA HIS A 346 -16.33 -18.35 0.60
C HIS A 346 -15.40 -17.14 0.69
N TYR A 347 -15.82 -16.12 1.45
CA TYR A 347 -15.05 -14.88 1.62
C TYR A 347 -15.45 -14.12 2.89
N GLY A 348 -14.57 -13.24 3.35
CA GLY A 348 -14.79 -12.31 4.45
C GLY A 348 -14.76 -12.92 5.84
N SER A 349 -14.75 -14.25 5.98
CA SER A 349 -14.80 -14.93 7.28
C SER A 349 -13.47 -14.94 8.02
N LEU A 350 -12.33 -14.83 7.31
CA LEU A 350 -11.00 -14.81 7.92
C LEU A 350 -10.70 -13.48 8.63
N PHE A 351 -11.09 -12.35 8.05
CA PHE A 351 -10.77 -11.04 8.62
C PHE A 351 -11.34 -10.81 10.03
N PRO A 352 -12.62 -11.06 10.35
CA PRO A 352 -13.14 -10.91 11.70
C PRO A 352 -12.44 -11.81 12.73
N ALA A 353 -12.06 -13.03 12.34
CA ALA A 353 -11.33 -13.95 13.21
C ALA A 353 -9.91 -13.43 13.49
N TRP A 354 -9.24 -12.90 12.47
CA TRP A 354 -7.95 -12.22 12.60
C TRP A 354 -8.04 -10.98 13.49
N MET A 355 -9.05 -10.12 13.26
CA MET A 355 -9.24 -8.91 14.06
C MET A 355 -9.51 -9.23 15.52
N CYS A 356 -10.36 -10.23 15.81
CA CYS A 356 -10.61 -10.70 17.18
C CYS A 356 -9.35 -11.15 17.92
N LEU A 357 -8.35 -11.65 17.19
CA LEU A 357 -7.06 -12.05 17.73
C LEU A 357 -6.19 -10.81 18.02
N ILE A 358 -5.99 -9.94 17.03
CA ILE A 358 -5.03 -8.83 17.16
C ILE A 358 -5.51 -7.74 18.12
N VAL A 359 -6.80 -7.42 18.16
CA VAL A 359 -7.33 -6.38 19.08
C VAL A 359 -7.28 -6.81 20.54
N LYS A 360 -7.18 -8.13 20.81
CA LYS A 360 -7.07 -8.67 22.16
C LYS A 360 -5.62 -8.94 22.57
N GLN A 361 -4.67 -8.76 21.65
CA GLN A 361 -3.28 -9.07 21.91
C GLN A 361 -2.66 -7.97 22.78
N PRO A 362 -2.27 -8.26 24.04
CA PRO A 362 -1.60 -7.29 24.88
C PRO A 362 -0.23 -6.97 24.29
N ASP A 363 0.17 -5.71 24.41
CA ASP A 363 1.46 -5.21 23.94
C ASP A 363 1.78 -5.60 22.49
N LEU A 364 0.76 -5.55 21.61
CA LEU A 364 0.88 -5.95 20.21
C LEU A 364 2.08 -5.27 19.53
N GLU A 365 2.33 -3.99 19.78
CA GLU A 365 3.51 -3.27 19.27
C GLU A 365 4.84 -3.95 19.65
N LEU A 366 5.01 -4.32 20.93
CA LEU A 366 6.22 -4.98 21.42
C LEU A 366 6.38 -6.37 20.81
N LEU A 367 5.30 -7.14 20.72
CA LEU A 367 5.30 -8.45 20.05
C LEU A 367 5.76 -8.30 18.61
N LEU A 368 5.11 -7.41 17.84
CA LEU A 368 5.43 -7.19 16.43
C LEU A 368 6.87 -6.76 16.23
N ARG A 369 7.36 -5.83 17.05
CA ARG A 369 8.75 -5.39 17.02
C ARG A 369 9.71 -6.55 17.27
N SER A 370 9.49 -7.34 18.33
CA SER A 370 10.37 -8.45 18.69
C SER A 370 10.42 -9.55 17.62
N GLU A 371 9.28 -9.92 17.05
CA GLU A 371 9.20 -10.95 16.01
C GLU A 371 9.77 -10.45 14.67
N THR A 372 9.53 -9.18 14.33
CA THR A 372 10.10 -8.56 13.13
C THR A 372 11.62 -8.47 13.24
N ASP A 373 12.15 -8.00 14.39
CA ASP A 373 13.59 -7.93 14.64
C ASP A 373 14.24 -9.31 14.59
N ARG A 374 13.58 -10.35 15.13
CA ARG A 374 14.03 -11.75 15.05
C ARG A 374 14.18 -12.21 13.60
N LEU A 375 13.18 -11.96 12.75
CA LEU A 375 13.24 -12.34 11.33
C LEU A 375 14.26 -11.50 10.56
N MET A 376 14.37 -10.20 10.85
CA MET A 376 15.38 -9.33 10.28
C MET A 376 16.79 -9.85 10.55
N GLN A 377 17.09 -10.27 11.78
CA GLN A 377 18.41 -10.85 12.10
C GLN A 377 18.66 -12.18 11.39
N ARG A 378 17.61 -12.97 11.17
CA ARG A 378 17.71 -14.27 10.48
C ARG A 378 17.94 -14.13 8.98
N TRP A 379 17.33 -13.12 8.34
CA TRP A 379 17.30 -12.97 6.88
C TRP A 379 18.24 -11.89 6.35
N LYS A 380 18.82 -11.07 7.22
CA LYS A 380 19.80 -10.06 6.83
C LYS A 380 21.14 -10.69 6.45
N GLU A 381 21.67 -10.22 5.33
CA GLU A 381 23.05 -10.48 4.91
C GLU A 381 23.91 -9.21 5.04
N SER A 382 25.23 -9.37 5.19
CA SER A 382 26.16 -8.25 5.40
C SER A 382 26.25 -7.29 4.21
N CYS A 383 25.98 -7.77 3.01
CA CYS A 383 26.01 -6.99 1.76
C CYS A 383 24.76 -6.12 1.55
N MET A 384 23.69 -6.31 2.34
CA MET A 384 22.43 -5.61 2.15
C MET A 384 22.49 -4.14 2.58
N SER A 385 22.27 -3.25 1.63
CA SER A 385 22.16 -1.81 1.87
C SER A 385 20.93 -1.44 2.71
N ALA A 386 20.91 -0.21 3.24
CA ALA A 386 19.76 0.32 3.99
C ALA A 386 18.45 0.29 3.18
N GLN A 387 18.51 0.46 1.86
CA GLN A 387 17.33 0.34 0.98
C GLN A 387 16.77 -1.09 0.98
N VAL A 388 17.64 -2.09 0.85
CA VAL A 388 17.25 -3.51 0.88
C VAL A 388 16.71 -3.90 2.26
N LEU A 389 17.35 -3.45 3.34
CA LEU A 389 16.88 -3.72 4.70
C LEU A 389 15.48 -3.15 4.98
N ARG A 390 15.13 -1.99 4.40
CA ARG A 390 13.77 -1.44 4.50
C ARG A 390 12.75 -2.30 3.76
N VAL A 391 13.11 -2.88 2.61
CA VAL A 391 12.23 -3.81 1.89
C VAL A 391 12.09 -5.12 2.68
N LEU A 392 13.20 -5.68 3.17
CA LEU A 392 13.21 -6.87 4.01
C LEU A 392 12.30 -6.72 5.24
N HIS A 393 12.31 -5.56 5.90
CA HIS A 393 11.43 -5.29 7.04
C HIS A 393 9.95 -5.44 6.70
N ARG A 394 9.52 -5.05 5.49
CA ARG A 394 8.13 -5.22 5.03
C ARG A 394 7.78 -6.67 4.82
N PHE A 395 8.70 -7.44 4.23
CA PHE A 395 8.54 -8.90 4.12
C PHE A 395 8.49 -9.56 5.50
N CYS A 396 9.30 -9.11 6.46
CA CYS A 396 9.26 -9.62 7.83
C CYS A 396 7.88 -9.36 8.47
N LEU A 397 7.28 -8.18 8.30
CA LEU A 397 5.93 -7.92 8.82
C LEU A 397 4.88 -8.86 8.21
N VAL A 398 4.96 -9.13 6.90
CA VAL A 398 4.09 -10.12 6.23
C VAL A 398 4.28 -11.53 6.80
N ALA A 399 5.53 -11.92 7.03
CA ALA A 399 5.88 -13.21 7.64
C ALA A 399 5.37 -13.33 9.08
N VAL A 400 5.48 -12.27 9.88
CA VAL A 400 4.93 -12.23 11.26
C VAL A 400 3.42 -12.38 11.24
N ALA A 401 2.71 -11.66 10.36
CA ALA A 401 1.25 -11.79 10.23
C ALA A 401 0.80 -13.23 9.94
N LEU A 402 1.45 -13.87 8.95
CA LEU A 402 1.18 -15.26 8.61
C LEU A 402 1.55 -16.23 9.73
N SER A 403 2.68 -16.01 10.40
CA SER A 403 3.13 -16.84 11.53
C SER A 403 2.11 -16.82 12.67
N LEU A 404 1.61 -15.62 13.03
CA LEU A 404 0.55 -15.48 14.03
C LEU A 404 -0.74 -16.17 13.59
N ALA A 405 -1.15 -16.00 12.34
CA ALA A 405 -2.34 -16.67 11.81
C ALA A 405 -2.21 -18.21 11.85
N SER A 406 -1.05 -18.76 11.49
CA SER A 406 -0.77 -20.21 11.54
C SER A 406 -0.76 -20.73 12.98
N ARG A 407 -0.08 -20.05 13.91
CA ARG A 407 -0.02 -20.44 15.34
C ARG A 407 -1.41 -20.53 15.98
N HIS A 408 -2.33 -19.68 15.53
CA HIS A 408 -3.72 -19.65 16.00
C HIS A 408 -4.70 -20.43 15.13
N LYS A 409 -4.20 -21.21 14.15
CA LYS A 409 -5.00 -22.08 13.27
C LYS A 409 -6.07 -21.33 12.47
N LEU A 410 -5.83 -20.06 12.15
CA LEU A 410 -6.69 -19.29 11.25
C LEU A 410 -6.46 -19.64 9.78
N VAL A 411 -5.26 -20.13 9.47
CA VAL A 411 -4.88 -20.68 8.16
C VAL A 411 -4.48 -22.15 8.30
N PRO A 412 -4.69 -22.99 7.27
CA PRO A 412 -4.48 -24.43 7.37
C PRO A 412 -3.03 -24.90 7.10
N TRP A 413 -2.09 -23.98 6.86
CA TRP A 413 -0.66 -24.30 6.67
C TRP A 413 0.19 -23.90 7.88
N SER A 414 1.40 -24.45 7.95
CA SER A 414 2.29 -24.30 9.11
C SER A 414 3.00 -22.94 9.15
N GLU A 415 3.58 -22.60 10.31
CA GLU A 415 4.43 -21.41 10.44
C GLU A 415 5.67 -21.51 9.53
N GLU A 416 6.29 -22.69 9.44
CA GLU A 416 7.46 -22.91 8.58
C GLU A 416 7.14 -22.65 7.11
N GLU A 417 5.97 -23.09 6.65
CA GLU A 417 5.50 -22.84 5.29
C GLU A 417 5.22 -21.35 5.04
N SER A 418 4.69 -20.64 6.05
CA SER A 418 4.53 -19.19 6.01
C SER A 418 5.88 -18.47 5.84
N LEU A 419 6.86 -18.80 6.68
CA LEU A 419 8.19 -18.20 6.63
C LEU A 419 8.91 -18.52 5.32
N PHE A 420 8.84 -19.77 4.86
CA PHE A 420 9.42 -20.20 3.59
C PHE A 420 8.83 -19.43 2.42
N SER A 421 7.49 -19.32 2.35
CA SER A 421 6.79 -18.66 1.26
C SER A 421 7.21 -17.20 1.13
N VAL A 422 7.19 -16.45 2.24
CA VAL A 422 7.57 -15.04 2.25
C VAL A 422 9.04 -14.83 1.92
N TYR A 423 9.94 -15.63 2.51
CA TYR A 423 11.37 -15.52 2.23
C TYR A 423 11.71 -15.85 0.78
N SER A 424 11.06 -16.86 0.19
CA SER A 424 11.25 -17.22 -1.22
C SER A 424 10.89 -16.07 -2.16
N ILE A 425 9.85 -15.30 -1.84
CA ILE A 425 9.43 -14.14 -2.63
C ILE A 425 10.38 -12.96 -2.45
N PHE A 426 10.87 -12.73 -1.22
CA PHE A 426 11.92 -11.75 -0.98
C PHE A 426 13.18 -12.07 -1.81
N GLN A 427 13.58 -13.33 -1.88
CA GLN A 427 14.72 -13.77 -2.70
C GLN A 427 14.46 -13.57 -4.20
N ARG A 428 13.25 -13.82 -4.69
CA ARG A 428 12.86 -13.48 -6.08
C ARG A 428 12.96 -11.98 -6.35
N TRP A 429 12.55 -11.14 -5.41
CA TRP A 429 12.70 -9.69 -5.53
C TRP A 429 14.18 -9.26 -5.57
N ILE A 430 15.04 -9.81 -4.71
CA ILE A 430 16.49 -9.55 -4.74
C ILE A 430 17.07 -9.96 -6.09
N ALA A 431 16.76 -11.16 -6.58
CA ALA A 431 17.24 -11.66 -7.85
C ALA A 431 16.78 -10.79 -9.03
N ALA A 432 15.52 -10.33 -9.02
CA ALA A 432 14.97 -9.43 -10.03
C ALA A 432 15.64 -8.05 -10.02
N ARG A 433 15.90 -7.53 -8.80
CA ARG A 433 16.63 -6.28 -8.59
C ARG A 433 18.08 -6.38 -9.07
N GLY A 434 18.70 -7.56 -8.96
CA GLY A 434 20.05 -7.87 -9.43
C GLY A 434 21.20 -7.26 -8.62
N HIS A 435 20.90 -6.60 -7.49
CA HIS A 435 21.92 -6.05 -6.60
C HIS A 435 21.39 -5.80 -5.18
N THR A 436 22.29 -5.83 -4.19
CA THR A 436 21.99 -5.57 -2.77
C THR A 436 22.34 -4.13 -2.33
N GLN A 437 22.97 -3.35 -3.21
CA GLN A 437 23.39 -1.97 -2.98
C GLN A 437 22.23 -0.94 -3.03
N ASN A 438 22.51 0.29 -2.59
CA ASN A 438 21.59 1.41 -2.83
C ASN A 438 21.48 1.66 -4.35
N HIS A 439 20.27 1.92 -4.84
CA HIS A 439 20.02 2.02 -6.28
C HIS A 439 20.85 3.13 -6.94
N GLU A 440 20.95 4.31 -6.33
CA GLU A 440 21.75 5.41 -6.88
C GLU A 440 23.24 5.09 -6.97
N GLU A 441 23.75 4.31 -6.01
CA GLU A 441 25.14 3.88 -5.99
C GLU A 441 25.40 2.84 -7.09
N PHE A 442 24.51 1.85 -7.21
CA PHE A 442 24.59 0.83 -8.25
C PHE A 442 24.53 1.44 -9.66
N GLU A 443 23.62 2.37 -9.92
CA GLU A 443 23.51 3.09 -11.21
C GLU A 443 24.81 3.82 -11.58
N VAL A 444 25.41 4.50 -10.60
CA VAL A 444 26.68 5.21 -10.81
C VAL A 444 27.83 4.25 -11.10
N LEU A 445 27.91 3.11 -10.38
CA LEU A 445 28.92 2.07 -10.61
C LEU A 445 28.75 1.42 -11.99
N LEU A 446 27.52 1.12 -12.38
CA LEU A 446 27.20 0.54 -13.69
C LEU A 446 27.54 1.51 -14.83
N ALA A 447 27.19 2.79 -14.67
CA ALA A 447 27.54 3.83 -15.63
C ALA A 447 29.06 4.03 -15.73
N LEU A 448 29.78 3.98 -14.60
CA LEU A 448 31.24 4.03 -14.56
C LEU A 448 31.86 2.84 -15.30
N LYS A 449 31.38 1.60 -15.06
CA LYS A 449 31.84 0.40 -15.76
C LYS A 449 31.72 0.53 -17.28
N ARG A 450 30.57 1.02 -17.77
CA ARG A 450 30.34 1.30 -19.20
C ARG A 450 31.25 2.42 -19.73
N ALA A 451 31.46 3.46 -18.94
CA ALA A 451 32.28 4.61 -19.31
C ALA A 451 33.78 4.26 -19.39
N LEU A 452 34.30 3.42 -18.48
CA LEU A 452 35.69 2.96 -18.50
C LEU A 452 36.06 2.29 -19.83
N ALA A 453 35.25 1.33 -20.29
CA ALA A 453 35.46 0.63 -21.56
C ALA A 453 35.39 1.56 -22.79
N LYS A 454 34.62 2.65 -22.69
CA LYS A 454 34.55 3.69 -23.71
C LYS A 454 35.78 4.60 -23.68
N TRP A 455 36.20 5.04 -22.48
CA TRP A 455 37.31 5.98 -22.32
C TRP A 455 38.64 5.38 -22.70
N GLU A 456 38.88 4.10 -22.40
CA GLU A 456 40.11 3.39 -22.77
C GLU A 456 40.54 3.63 -24.23
N LYS A 457 39.55 3.65 -25.15
CA LYS A 457 39.75 3.81 -26.59
C LYS A 457 39.88 5.27 -27.06
N GLN A 458 39.61 6.24 -26.18
CA GLN A 458 39.45 7.66 -26.51
C GLN A 458 40.44 8.58 -25.79
N LEU A 459 41.25 8.06 -24.86
CA LEU A 459 42.26 8.84 -24.17
C LEU A 459 43.51 9.02 -25.03
N SER A 460 44.20 10.15 -24.82
CA SER A 460 45.50 10.42 -25.43
C SER A 460 46.57 10.51 -24.35
N GLU A 461 47.79 10.10 -24.66
CA GLU A 461 48.90 10.24 -23.71
C GLU A 461 49.19 11.73 -23.46
N ILE A 462 49.25 12.15 -22.20
CA ILE A 462 49.41 13.57 -21.85
C ILE A 462 50.71 14.18 -22.39
N SER A 463 51.77 13.36 -22.47
CA SER A 463 53.11 13.72 -22.96
C SER A 463 53.13 13.98 -24.47
N SER A 464 52.17 13.43 -25.22
CA SER A 464 52.10 13.54 -26.68
C SER A 464 51.73 14.94 -27.17
N GLY A 465 51.22 15.81 -26.28
CA GLY A 465 50.73 17.14 -26.60
C GLY A 465 49.45 17.18 -27.45
N ARG A 466 48.94 16.02 -27.90
CA ARG A 466 47.70 15.91 -28.69
C ARG A 466 46.50 16.27 -27.83
N SER A 467 45.66 17.19 -28.29
CA SER A 467 44.42 17.52 -27.60
C SER A 467 43.46 16.33 -27.64
N SER A 468 42.81 16.03 -26.51
CA SER A 468 41.77 15.01 -26.41
C SER A 468 40.47 15.63 -25.90
N ASN A 469 39.34 15.23 -26.51
CA ASN A 469 38.02 15.68 -26.07
C ASN A 469 37.50 14.90 -24.86
N THR A 470 38.00 13.67 -24.64
CA THR A 470 37.58 12.79 -23.53
C THR A 470 38.45 12.99 -22.30
N GLY A 471 39.76 13.07 -22.51
CA GLY A 471 40.75 13.18 -21.45
C GLY A 471 42.09 12.58 -21.83
N TYR A 472 42.97 12.45 -20.84
CA TYR A 472 44.34 11.99 -21.01
C TYR A 472 44.65 10.79 -20.14
N PHE A 473 45.73 10.08 -20.46
CA PHE A 473 46.38 9.16 -19.53
C PHE A 473 47.85 9.52 -19.37
N ARG A 474 48.45 9.15 -18.23
CA ARG A 474 49.87 9.30 -17.94
C ARG A 474 50.37 8.17 -17.06
N ARG A 475 51.67 7.90 -17.07
CA ARG A 475 52.30 7.05 -16.06
C ARG A 475 52.47 7.86 -14.77
N ASP A 476 52.07 7.26 -13.65
CA ASP A 476 52.28 7.79 -12.31
C ASP A 476 52.89 6.68 -11.46
N GLY A 477 54.21 6.72 -11.28
CA GLY A 477 54.98 5.57 -10.79
C GLY A 477 54.85 4.36 -11.72
N ASP A 478 54.48 3.21 -11.14
CA ASP A 478 54.26 1.94 -11.85
C ASP A 478 52.83 1.79 -12.40
N GLU A 479 51.94 2.74 -12.10
CA GLU A 479 50.54 2.70 -12.52
C GLU A 479 50.23 3.66 -13.68
N ILE A 480 49.10 3.40 -14.35
CA ILE A 480 48.56 4.29 -15.38
C ILE A 480 47.42 5.08 -14.77
N GLN A 481 47.59 6.39 -14.65
CA GLN A 481 46.55 7.28 -14.18
C GLN A 481 45.75 7.83 -15.37
N TRP A 482 44.42 7.78 -15.27
CA TRP A 482 43.50 8.41 -16.21
C TRP A 482 43.02 9.76 -15.70
N LEU A 483 42.87 10.71 -16.63
CA LEU A 483 42.46 12.09 -16.38
C LEU A 483 41.26 12.40 -17.29
N ILE A 484 40.05 12.21 -16.79
CA ILE A 484 38.81 12.43 -17.56
C ILE A 484 38.33 13.86 -17.38
N HIS A 485 38.02 14.57 -18.48
CA HIS A 485 37.48 15.91 -18.38
C HIS A 485 36.18 15.92 -17.56
N LYS A 486 36.04 16.90 -16.66
CA LYS A 486 34.88 17.03 -15.77
C LYS A 486 33.53 16.88 -16.48
N ASN A 487 33.34 17.58 -17.61
CA ASN A 487 32.07 17.57 -18.33
C ASN A 487 31.79 16.23 -19.02
N VAL A 488 32.84 15.54 -19.47
CA VAL A 488 32.74 14.20 -20.06
C VAL A 488 32.36 13.20 -18.99
N PHE A 489 33.01 13.25 -17.83
CA PHE A 489 32.71 12.40 -16.70
C PHE A 489 31.25 12.54 -16.25
N ILE A 490 30.79 13.78 -16.01
CA ILE A 490 29.40 14.05 -15.61
C ILE A 490 28.39 13.55 -16.66
N ARG A 491 28.67 13.79 -17.94
CA ARG A 491 27.79 13.39 -19.04
C ARG A 491 27.73 11.87 -19.19
N ASP A 492 28.88 11.21 -19.22
CA ASP A 492 28.98 9.77 -19.51
C ASP A 492 28.47 8.93 -18.33
N LEU A 493 28.54 9.44 -17.09
CA LEU A 493 27.88 8.84 -15.92
C LEU A 493 26.43 9.31 -15.70
N GLN A 494 25.90 10.16 -16.59
CA GLN A 494 24.54 10.71 -16.50
C GLN A 494 24.21 11.39 -15.15
N LEU A 495 25.19 12.07 -14.55
CA LEU A 495 25.03 12.67 -13.24
C LEU A 495 24.17 13.95 -13.29
N ARG A 496 23.43 14.23 -12.22
CA ARG A 496 22.57 15.43 -12.10
C ARG A 496 23.41 16.69 -11.89
N LYS A 497 22.82 17.88 -12.05
CA LYS A 497 23.54 19.16 -11.82
C LYS A 497 24.18 19.26 -10.42
N GLN A 498 23.55 18.67 -9.39
CA GLN A 498 24.08 18.55 -8.03
C GLN A 498 24.76 17.19 -7.81
N TYR A 499 25.66 16.79 -8.71
CA TYR A 499 26.24 15.44 -8.75
C TYR A 499 27.10 15.05 -7.55
N ILE A 500 27.52 15.99 -6.70
CA ILE A 500 28.47 15.72 -5.60
C ILE A 500 27.93 14.65 -4.65
N SER A 501 26.63 14.71 -4.30
CA SER A 501 26.01 13.69 -3.45
C SER A 501 26.05 12.30 -4.08
N GLN A 502 25.88 12.22 -5.41
CA GLN A 502 25.94 10.97 -6.18
C GLN A 502 27.37 10.42 -6.31
N LEU A 503 28.40 11.26 -6.14
CA LEU A 503 29.80 10.83 -6.14
C LEU A 503 30.31 10.41 -4.77
N THR A 504 29.60 10.75 -3.69
CA THR A 504 29.99 10.36 -2.32
C THR A 504 30.39 8.88 -2.21
N PRO A 505 29.64 7.91 -2.78
CA PRO A 505 30.02 6.50 -2.69
C PRO A 505 31.36 6.19 -3.38
N LEU A 506 31.67 6.85 -4.49
CA LEU A 506 32.92 6.66 -5.22
C LEU A 506 34.09 7.34 -4.50
N VAL A 507 33.86 8.52 -3.90
CA VAL A 507 34.85 9.24 -3.10
C VAL A 507 35.19 8.48 -1.81
N GLN A 508 34.19 7.88 -1.15
CA GLN A 508 34.41 7.07 0.06
C GLN A 508 35.28 5.84 -0.20
N ARG A 509 35.22 5.26 -1.41
CA ARG A 509 36.12 4.18 -1.86
C ARG A 509 37.55 4.64 -2.16
N ARG A 510 37.81 5.95 -2.11
CA ARG A 510 39.11 6.56 -2.39
C ARG A 510 39.62 6.28 -3.82
N TRP A 511 38.72 6.09 -4.77
CA TRP A 511 39.09 5.86 -6.17
C TRP A 511 39.59 7.11 -6.90
N PHE A 512 39.28 8.30 -6.38
CA PHE A 512 39.65 9.55 -7.02
C PHE A 512 40.75 10.28 -6.27
N GLU A 513 41.75 10.71 -7.02
CA GLU A 513 42.74 11.67 -6.56
C GLU A 513 42.21 13.10 -6.72
N SER A 514 42.42 13.92 -5.70
CA SER A 514 42.03 15.32 -5.72
C SER A 514 43.01 16.20 -4.98
N ASN A 515 43.33 17.35 -5.58
CA ASN A 515 44.03 18.46 -4.93
C ASN A 515 43.12 19.67 -4.68
N GLU A 516 41.80 19.51 -4.88
CA GLU A 516 40.78 20.54 -4.65
C GLU A 516 39.78 20.14 -3.54
N GLY A 517 40.18 19.26 -2.61
CA GLY A 517 39.41 18.88 -1.42
C GLY A 517 38.04 18.29 -1.75
N ALA A 518 36.96 18.83 -1.16
CA ALA A 518 35.59 18.32 -1.26
C ALA A 518 34.97 18.27 -2.67
N ARG A 519 35.67 18.75 -3.71
CA ARG A 519 35.22 18.73 -5.11
C ARG A 519 35.56 17.44 -5.84
N GLY A 520 36.49 16.64 -5.32
CA GLY A 520 36.88 15.35 -5.90
C GLY A 520 37.57 15.45 -7.27
N THR A 521 37.98 16.66 -7.69
CA THR A 521 38.66 16.89 -8.98
C THR A 521 40.15 17.17 -8.79
N LEU A 522 40.95 16.78 -9.77
CA LEU A 522 42.37 17.09 -9.87
C LEU A 522 42.57 18.24 -10.86
N ARG A 523 43.17 19.33 -10.41
CA ARG A 523 43.52 20.46 -11.27
C ARG A 523 44.97 20.31 -11.74
N VAL A 524 45.15 20.13 -13.05
CA VAL A 524 46.45 19.87 -13.70
C VAL A 524 46.64 20.84 -14.87
N LYS A 525 47.90 21.23 -15.13
CA LYS A 525 48.25 22.04 -16.29
C LYS A 525 48.51 21.13 -17.49
N VAL A 526 47.71 21.27 -18.54
CA VAL A 526 47.83 20.52 -19.80
C VAL A 526 47.94 21.53 -20.95
N ASN A 527 48.93 21.36 -21.83
CA ASN A 527 49.17 22.27 -22.97
C ASN A 527 49.16 23.77 -22.61
N GLY A 528 49.73 24.12 -21.45
CA GLY A 528 49.82 25.50 -20.99
C GLY A 528 48.60 26.03 -20.23
N LYS A 529 47.46 25.31 -20.22
CA LYS A 529 46.21 25.73 -19.55
C LYS A 529 45.93 24.87 -18.31
N LEU A 530 45.41 25.50 -17.26
CA LEU A 530 44.95 24.78 -16.06
C LEU A 530 43.55 24.26 -16.29
N GLU A 531 43.39 22.95 -16.25
CA GLU A 531 42.12 22.25 -16.48
C GLU A 531 41.78 21.32 -15.32
N ARG A 532 40.51 20.91 -15.24
CA ARG A 532 39.99 20.05 -14.16
C ARG A 532 39.57 18.70 -14.68
N PHE A 533 40.07 17.67 -14.01
CA PHE A 533 39.85 16.28 -14.35
C PHE A 533 39.31 15.51 -13.14
N PHE A 534 38.64 14.39 -13.41
CA PHE A 534 38.57 13.29 -12.45
C PHE A 534 39.77 12.39 -12.73
N ALA A 535 40.61 12.22 -11.70
CA ALA A 535 41.85 11.46 -11.78
C ALA A 535 41.73 10.16 -10.99
N PHE A 536 42.08 9.03 -11.59
CA PHE A 536 41.99 7.71 -10.97
C PHE A 536 42.85 6.67 -11.70
N THR A 537 43.18 5.58 -11.00
CA THR A 537 43.78 4.38 -11.60
C THR A 537 42.66 3.42 -12.05
N PRO A 538 42.52 3.12 -13.35
CA PRO A 538 41.45 2.25 -13.85
C PRO A 538 41.60 0.80 -13.37
N ALA A 539 42.82 0.29 -13.19
CA ALA A 539 43.07 -1.08 -12.75
C ALA A 539 42.47 -1.35 -11.35
N GLN A 540 42.64 -0.41 -10.41
CA GLN A 540 42.04 -0.48 -9.08
C GLN A 540 40.50 -0.54 -9.17
N ILE A 541 39.90 0.37 -9.95
CA ILE A 541 38.44 0.43 -10.08
C ILE A 541 37.89 -0.83 -10.73
N ILE A 542 38.55 -1.36 -11.76
CA ILE A 542 38.13 -2.59 -12.45
C ILE A 542 38.16 -3.77 -11.50
N GLN A 543 39.25 -3.95 -10.75
CA GLN A 543 39.37 -5.04 -9.77
C GLN A 543 38.24 -4.98 -8.72
N GLU A 544 38.02 -3.82 -8.10
CA GLU A 544 36.98 -3.68 -7.08
C GLU A 544 35.55 -3.81 -7.68
N LEU A 545 35.34 -3.39 -8.93
CA LEU A 545 34.07 -3.61 -9.64
C LEU A 545 33.82 -5.09 -9.97
N GLU A 546 34.87 -5.86 -10.24
CA GLU A 546 34.77 -7.31 -10.47
C GLU A 546 34.40 -8.04 -9.18
N GLU A 547 35.04 -7.70 -8.06
CA GLU A 547 34.71 -8.21 -6.72
C GLU A 547 33.25 -7.91 -6.34
N LEU A 548 32.75 -6.71 -6.64
CA LEU A 548 31.35 -6.32 -6.40
C LEU A 548 30.32 -7.09 -7.26
N THR A 549 30.75 -7.69 -8.38
CA THR A 549 29.88 -8.48 -9.26
C THR A 549 30.02 -9.99 -9.08
N ALA A 550 31.03 -10.46 -8.35
CA ALA A 550 31.25 -11.87 -8.05
C ALA A 550 30.38 -12.37 -6.88
N ASP A 551 29.92 -11.45 -6.02
CA ASP A 551 29.04 -11.72 -4.87
C ASP A 551 27.54 -11.38 -5.13
N ALA A 552 27.15 -11.18 -6.39
CA ALA A 552 25.78 -10.79 -6.80
C ALA A 552 24.94 -11.95 -7.35
#